data_AF-A0A9E1KJH5-F1
#
_entry.id   AF-A0A9E1KJH5-F1
#
_cell.length_a   1.000
_cell.length_b   1.000
_cell.length_c   1.000
_cell.angle_alpha   90.00
_cell.angle_beta   90.00
_cell.angle_gamma   90.00
#
_symmetry.space_group_name_H-M   'P 1'
#
loop_
_entity.id
_entity.type
_entity.pdbx_description
1 polymer ?
#
loop_
_entity_poly.entity_id
_entity_poly.type
_entity_poly.pdbx_seq_one_letter_code
_entity_poly.pdbx_strand_id
1 'polypeptide(L)'
;MATLQMDNSSEQVIDLTARSWEITTDLDIGNDALILRASNDDIYTTSSGIVTAASITLENQRIDRNTSIGTNAGTTVTVTTTDLTLITGGDIFLANTSEVIDLNLTLDPDTENVNDYTIGTSGDQRLVVIDNDNDGIEFSLEDLTPLTVTNVNVTIQNTGNQADGDIIILAAGLNAGSGTVNLIATDDILQESGAVIVAGTLTGTAGNIVNINNNNTFDNLGAFSSSGGFTLNDSSGGLNVIGAISDATGAVQITALGTDGDIISDGVGSINSALSTIELNADRHITLGGTLTAGSTAAINIAQAELGTFSTTATITSTGTTITSSITGSTFDFSGAPAITATIIGTAGSDTLIGRNIDNTWTLDGTPSVGGLTFGNISTLQGSSNIDTFNVTSGSNFDLQGGAGIDVFDIAATLTGSIDGEVAGGTLSGTRITDVMLTTQGGTTGFNGSTIDVTAGFSNINSITGSGVGTLTGRDVSSSWDLDGSPTYNDGALTLDITGFGTLQGGSDIDTYNVTLASSFDLLGGAGVDVFDLGAVLTGSIDGEVAGATLQGAQIADVSLSGSGGTTGVNGSNVGVSNDFSNITTLTGTGGGTL
;
A
#
# COMPACT_ATOMS: atom_id res chain seq x y z
N MET A 1 41.99 56.09 8.18
CA MET A 1 41.87 55.52 6.82
C MET A 1 43.25 55.03 6.40
N ALA A 2 43.46 53.71 6.39
CA ALA A 2 44.64 53.10 5.81
C ALA A 2 44.20 52.47 4.48
N THR A 3 44.85 52.84 3.38
CA THR A 3 44.62 52.24 2.07
C THR A 3 45.53 51.01 1.96
N LEU A 4 44.93 49.82 1.92
CA LEU A 4 45.66 48.55 1.78
C LEU A 4 45.81 48.24 0.29
N GLN A 5 47.04 48.05 -0.19
CA GLN A 5 47.34 47.62 -1.55
C GLN A 5 48.20 46.35 -1.44
N MET A 6 47.65 45.19 -1.81
CA MET A 6 48.30 43.88 -1.59
C MET A 6 48.81 43.24 -2.89
N ASP A 7 49.87 42.46 -2.73
CA ASP A 7 50.65 41.73 -3.75
C ASP A 7 50.14 40.29 -3.84
N ASN A 8 49.91 39.85 -5.08
CA ASN A 8 49.21 38.63 -5.50
C ASN A 8 50.03 37.32 -5.34
N SER A 9 50.86 37.15 -4.30
CA SER A 9 51.86 36.06 -4.27
C SER A 9 51.97 35.18 -3.03
N SER A 10 51.01 35.21 -2.10
CA SER A 10 50.88 34.16 -1.06
C SER A 10 49.50 34.24 -0.43
N GLU A 11 48.88 33.12 -0.09
CA GLU A 11 47.66 33.04 0.74
C GLU A 11 47.91 33.81 2.06
N GLN A 12 47.46 35.07 2.14
CA GLN A 12 47.66 35.92 3.32
C GLN A 12 46.42 35.89 4.21
N VAL A 13 46.64 35.72 5.51
CA VAL A 13 45.61 35.97 6.51
C VAL A 13 45.67 37.45 6.85
N ILE A 14 44.66 38.22 6.43
CA ILE A 14 44.55 39.64 6.77
C ILE A 14 43.88 39.72 8.14
N ASP A 15 44.68 39.81 9.21
CA ASP A 15 44.19 40.06 10.57
C ASP A 15 44.08 41.58 10.78
N LEU A 16 42.86 42.08 10.67
CA LEU A 16 42.57 43.45 11.06
C LEU A 16 42.27 43.43 12.57
N THR A 17 42.91 44.31 13.35
CA THR A 17 42.62 44.49 14.79
C THR A 17 42.37 45.97 15.12
N ALA A 18 41.12 46.41 15.27
CA ALA A 18 40.77 47.76 15.68
C ALA A 18 39.41 47.80 16.35
N ARG A 19 39.09 48.95 16.96
CA ARG A 19 37.81 49.17 17.66
C ARG A 19 36.59 49.19 16.74
N SER A 20 36.74 49.64 15.50
CA SER A 20 35.67 49.65 14.50
C SER A 20 36.26 49.82 13.10
N TRP A 21 35.59 49.27 12.09
CA TRP A 21 35.92 49.48 10.68
C TRP A 21 34.69 49.84 9.85
N GLU A 22 34.97 50.53 8.75
CA GLU A 22 33.99 50.89 7.74
C GLU A 22 34.55 50.50 6.37
N ILE A 23 33.78 49.70 5.62
CA ILE A 23 34.09 49.33 4.23
C ILE A 23 33.23 50.22 3.34
N THR A 24 33.87 51.22 2.73
CA THR A 24 33.20 52.26 1.93
C THR A 24 33.26 52.01 0.42
N THR A 25 33.99 50.98 -0.01
CA THR A 25 34.15 50.52 -1.40
C THR A 25 34.38 49.02 -1.41
N ASP A 26 34.14 48.36 -2.54
CA ASP A 26 34.44 46.93 -2.70
C ASP A 26 35.89 46.61 -2.29
N LEU A 27 36.04 45.57 -1.49
CA LEU A 27 37.31 45.03 -1.01
C LEU A 27 37.47 43.63 -1.61
N ASP A 28 38.28 43.51 -2.66
CA ASP A 28 38.65 42.23 -3.26
C ASP A 28 40.06 41.83 -2.85
N ILE A 29 40.15 40.77 -2.05
CA ILE A 29 41.39 40.17 -1.59
C ILE A 29 41.66 38.81 -2.27
N GLY A 30 40.88 38.46 -3.30
CA GLY A 30 41.11 37.25 -4.10
C GLY A 30 40.98 35.96 -3.29
N ASN A 31 42.01 35.11 -3.35
CA ASN A 31 42.05 33.80 -2.67
C ASN A 31 42.52 33.89 -1.20
N ASP A 32 42.68 35.10 -0.66
CA ASP A 32 43.16 35.30 0.71
C ASP A 32 42.03 35.16 1.74
N ALA A 33 42.41 34.81 2.97
CA ALA A 33 41.50 34.73 4.12
C ALA A 33 41.48 36.06 4.88
N LEU A 34 40.31 36.59 5.18
CA LEU A 34 40.12 37.82 5.96
C LEU A 34 39.70 37.48 7.38
N ILE A 35 40.49 37.86 8.39
CA ILE A 35 40.08 37.77 9.80
C ILE A 35 39.76 39.17 10.30
N LEU A 36 38.53 39.34 10.77
CA LEU A 36 38.00 40.57 11.32
C LEU A 36 37.84 40.41 12.83
N ARG A 37 38.79 40.95 13.60
CA ARG A 37 38.75 41.00 15.06
C ARG A 37 38.33 42.38 15.56
N ALA A 38 37.11 42.49 16.10
CA ALA A 38 36.69 43.71 16.80
C ALA A 38 37.05 43.60 18.29
N SER A 39 37.62 44.67 18.84
CA SER A 39 37.93 44.74 20.27
C SER A 39 36.82 45.48 21.04
N ASN A 40 35.54 45.11 20.83
CA ASN A 40 34.32 45.56 21.55
C ASN A 40 33.38 46.62 20.88
N ASP A 41 33.21 46.72 19.55
CA ASP A 41 32.14 47.54 18.92
C ASP A 41 31.88 47.10 17.44
N ASP A 42 30.73 47.49 16.88
CA ASP A 42 30.12 47.02 15.61
C ASP A 42 30.96 47.16 14.33
N ILE A 43 30.74 46.26 13.37
CA ILE A 43 31.13 46.41 11.96
C ILE A 43 30.00 47.12 11.21
N TYR A 44 30.28 48.26 10.57
CA TYR A 44 29.32 48.93 9.68
C TYR A 44 29.77 48.81 8.22
N THR A 45 28.95 48.19 7.38
CA THR A 45 29.08 48.26 5.92
C THR A 45 28.12 49.33 5.40
N THR A 46 28.63 50.45 4.88
CA THR A 46 27.77 51.45 4.25
C THR A 46 27.46 51.04 2.81
N SER A 47 26.22 50.58 2.59
CA SER A 47 25.42 50.40 1.36
C SER A 47 26.02 50.09 -0.03
N SER A 48 27.31 49.82 -0.23
CA SER A 48 27.80 49.32 -1.54
C SER A 48 29.17 48.63 -1.53
N GLY A 49 29.84 48.45 -0.39
CA GLY A 49 31.15 47.80 -0.35
C GLY A 49 31.02 46.28 -0.19
N ILE A 50 31.30 45.53 -1.25
CA ILE A 50 31.34 44.06 -1.26
C ILE A 50 32.72 43.60 -0.79
N VAL A 51 32.78 42.68 0.19
CA VAL A 51 34.02 42.01 0.57
C VAL A 51 34.12 40.69 -0.17
N THR A 52 35.22 40.47 -0.87
CA THR A 52 35.45 39.29 -1.69
C THR A 52 36.78 38.67 -1.27
N ALA A 53 36.69 37.49 -0.65
CA ALA A 53 37.76 36.75 0.00
C ALA A 53 37.52 35.24 -0.18
N ALA A 54 38.56 34.42 -0.03
CA ALA A 54 38.39 32.96 0.00
C ALA A 54 37.66 32.49 1.26
N SER A 55 37.93 33.14 2.40
CA SER A 55 37.20 32.94 3.65
C SER A 55 37.15 34.23 4.46
N ILE A 56 36.08 34.41 5.23
CA ILE A 56 35.94 35.53 6.19
C ILE A 56 35.73 34.92 7.57
N THR A 57 36.63 35.23 8.51
CA THR A 57 36.51 34.86 9.92
C THR A 57 36.15 36.08 10.75
N LEU A 58 35.04 36.02 11.47
CA LEU A 58 34.65 37.05 12.44
C LEU A 58 34.94 36.54 13.85
N GLU A 59 35.72 37.28 14.64
CA GLU A 59 36.01 36.94 16.05
C GLU A 59 35.61 38.10 16.99
N ASN A 60 35.00 37.77 18.14
CA ASN A 60 34.54 38.68 19.20
C ASN A 60 33.67 39.86 18.71
N GLN A 61 32.68 39.59 17.86
CA GLN A 61 31.84 40.61 17.24
C GLN A 61 30.54 40.83 18.01
N ARG A 62 30.10 42.09 18.07
CA ARG A 62 28.72 42.49 18.40
C ARG A 62 28.00 42.77 17.09
N ILE A 63 26.91 42.06 16.80
CA ILE A 63 26.11 42.25 15.59
C ILE A 63 24.81 42.95 15.97
N ASP A 64 24.72 44.25 15.68
CA ASP A 64 23.51 45.06 15.85
C ASP A 64 22.67 45.08 14.54
N ARG A 65 21.38 45.45 14.64
CA ARG A 65 20.28 45.31 13.63
C ARG A 65 20.52 45.84 12.19
N ASN A 66 21.68 46.44 11.89
CA ASN A 66 21.97 47.08 10.60
C ASN A 66 23.27 46.57 9.93
N THR A 67 23.85 45.47 10.41
CA THR A 67 25.09 44.91 9.83
C THR A 67 24.76 43.97 8.67
N SER A 68 25.24 44.25 7.45
CA SER A 68 25.05 43.39 6.28
C SER A 68 26.40 42.84 5.83
N ILE A 69 26.54 41.52 5.70
CA ILE A 69 27.77 40.92 5.15
C ILE A 69 27.43 40.45 3.73
N GLY A 70 28.01 41.10 2.71
CA GLY A 70 27.90 40.66 1.33
C GLY A 70 29.11 39.81 0.94
N THR A 71 28.88 38.66 0.32
CA THR A 71 29.93 37.76 -0.19
C THR A 71 29.75 37.40 -1.65
N ASN A 72 30.83 36.96 -2.31
CA ASN A 72 30.78 36.40 -3.65
C ASN A 72 30.40 34.91 -3.62
N ALA A 73 30.00 34.39 -4.79
CA ALA A 73 29.77 32.96 -4.99
C ALA A 73 31.03 32.14 -4.63
N GLY A 74 30.87 31.12 -3.78
CA GLY A 74 31.94 30.23 -3.33
C GLY A 74 32.75 30.70 -2.12
N THR A 75 32.42 31.85 -1.51
CA THR A 75 33.04 32.31 -0.26
C THR A 75 32.42 31.61 0.95
N THR A 76 33.24 30.96 1.78
CA THR A 76 32.80 30.44 3.09
C THR A 76 32.90 31.55 4.14
N VAL A 77 31.81 31.82 4.87
CA VAL A 77 31.78 32.75 5.99
C VAL A 77 31.78 31.96 7.28
N THR A 78 32.86 32.02 8.05
CA THR A 78 32.95 31.35 9.34
C THR A 78 32.87 32.39 10.44
N VAL A 79 31.87 32.30 11.32
CA VAL A 79 31.77 33.16 12.49
C VAL A 79 32.22 32.34 13.69
N THR A 80 33.47 32.53 14.13
CA THR A 80 34.02 31.86 15.31
C THR A 80 34.07 32.85 16.46
N THR A 81 32.92 33.10 17.08
CA THR A 81 32.81 33.98 18.24
C THR A 81 32.32 33.16 19.41
N THR A 82 33.14 32.98 20.44
CA THR A 82 32.75 32.31 21.70
C THR A 82 31.78 33.15 22.54
N ASP A 83 31.44 34.37 22.12
CA ASP A 83 30.53 35.27 22.82
C ASP A 83 29.75 36.09 21.77
N LEU A 84 28.94 35.43 20.93
CA LEU A 84 28.06 36.16 20.01
C LEU A 84 26.90 36.79 20.80
N THR A 85 27.11 38.00 21.33
CA THR A 85 26.02 38.72 22.01
C THR A 85 25.15 39.43 20.99
N LEU A 86 24.01 38.83 20.62
CA LEU A 86 22.97 39.47 19.80
C LEU A 86 22.13 40.40 20.69
N ILE A 87 22.52 41.67 20.77
CA ILE A 87 21.84 42.61 21.68
C ILE A 87 20.53 43.07 21.04
N THR A 88 19.46 42.35 21.39
CA THR A 88 18.02 42.61 21.12
C THR A 88 17.54 42.32 19.69
N GLY A 89 17.29 41.04 19.42
CA GLY A 89 16.37 40.54 18.38
C GLY A 89 16.59 41.09 16.98
N GLY A 90 17.86 41.19 16.56
CA GLY A 90 18.24 41.65 15.23
C GLY A 90 18.64 40.49 14.34
N ASP A 91 17.90 40.26 13.27
CA ASP A 91 18.18 39.21 12.29
C ASP A 91 19.59 39.37 11.69
N ILE A 92 20.31 38.26 11.53
CA ILE A 92 21.51 38.25 10.67
C ILE A 92 21.02 38.20 9.23
N PHE A 93 21.01 39.35 8.56
CA PHE A 93 20.58 39.46 7.16
C PHE A 93 21.76 39.31 6.20
N LEU A 94 21.81 38.18 5.48
CA LEU A 94 22.73 37.97 4.36
C LEU A 94 21.96 38.15 3.03
N ALA A 95 21.97 39.37 2.51
CA ALA A 95 21.51 39.64 1.15
C ALA A 95 22.62 39.39 0.14
N ASN A 96 22.38 38.45 -0.78
CA ASN A 96 23.17 38.34 -2.01
C ASN A 96 22.31 38.68 -3.22
N THR A 97 22.88 39.42 -4.17
CA THR A 97 22.24 39.81 -5.44
C THR A 97 22.64 38.89 -6.61
N SER A 98 23.45 37.86 -6.35
CA SER A 98 23.95 36.89 -7.32
C SER A 98 23.56 35.45 -6.94
N GLU A 99 23.41 34.58 -7.94
CA GLU A 99 23.16 33.13 -7.77
C GLU A 99 24.35 32.49 -7.03
N VAL A 100 24.14 32.02 -5.80
CA VAL A 100 25.15 31.36 -4.98
C VAL A 100 24.90 29.86 -5.00
N ILE A 101 25.93 29.08 -5.31
CA ILE A 101 25.81 27.61 -5.40
C ILE A 101 26.17 26.92 -4.07
N ASP A 102 26.87 27.61 -3.13
CA ASP A 102 27.22 27.07 -1.82
C ASP A 102 27.49 28.21 -0.80
N LEU A 103 26.61 28.45 0.18
CA LEU A 103 26.87 29.30 1.37
C LEU A 103 26.98 28.39 2.60
N ASN A 104 28.11 28.42 3.31
CA ASN A 104 28.29 27.75 4.60
C ASN A 104 28.37 28.80 5.71
N LEU A 105 27.44 28.76 6.68
CA LEU A 105 27.52 29.53 7.93
C LEU A 105 27.61 28.55 9.10
N THR A 106 28.61 28.73 9.97
CA THR A 106 28.73 28.01 11.26
C THR A 106 28.61 29.02 12.40
N LEU A 107 27.67 28.80 13.31
CA LEU A 107 27.44 29.58 14.53
C LEU A 107 27.71 28.72 15.76
N ASP A 108 28.39 29.28 16.77
CA ASP A 108 28.66 28.69 18.10
C ASP A 108 28.02 29.62 19.16
N PRO A 109 26.73 29.45 19.46
CA PRO A 109 26.00 30.38 20.32
C PRO A 109 26.24 30.07 21.81
N ASP A 110 27.23 30.71 22.46
CA ASP A 110 27.53 30.55 23.91
C ASP A 110 26.52 31.29 24.84
N THR A 111 25.30 31.60 24.34
CA THR A 111 24.24 32.22 25.14
C THR A 111 22.85 31.98 24.55
N GLU A 112 21.93 31.45 25.37
CA GLU A 112 20.45 31.50 25.42
C GLU A 112 19.69 32.66 24.69
N ASN A 113 20.03 33.00 23.46
CA ASN A 113 19.37 34.03 22.68
C ASN A 113 18.81 33.45 21.39
N VAL A 114 17.49 33.64 21.22
CA VAL A 114 16.74 33.34 20.00
C VAL A 114 17.39 34.05 18.81
N ASN A 115 17.96 33.26 17.89
CA ASN A 115 18.58 33.78 16.66
C ASN A 115 17.63 33.55 15.49
N ASP A 116 16.99 34.61 15.00
CA ASP A 116 16.29 34.60 13.73
C ASP A 116 17.31 34.79 12.59
N TYR A 117 17.32 33.86 11.65
CA TYR A 117 18.25 33.88 10.51
C TYR A 117 17.49 33.84 9.18
N THR A 118 17.79 34.77 8.28
CA THR A 118 17.15 34.83 6.96
C THR A 118 18.20 34.68 5.86
N ILE A 119 18.04 33.67 5.01
CA ILE A 119 18.87 33.42 3.83
C ILE A 119 18.16 33.93 2.57
N GLY A 120 18.62 35.05 2.00
CA GLY A 120 17.91 35.74 0.91
C GLY A 120 18.30 35.37 -0.52
N THR A 121 18.91 34.21 -0.79
CA THR A 121 19.53 33.90 -2.10
C THR A 121 18.99 32.59 -2.71
N SER A 122 19.04 32.47 -4.04
CA SER A 122 18.65 31.25 -4.77
C SER A 122 19.87 30.35 -5.03
N GLY A 123 19.78 29.08 -4.62
CA GLY A 123 20.77 28.01 -4.83
C GLY A 123 20.99 27.15 -3.58
N ASP A 124 21.76 26.06 -3.70
CA ASP A 124 22.01 25.12 -2.59
C ASP A 124 22.81 25.83 -1.49
N GLN A 125 22.25 25.93 -0.29
CA GLN A 125 22.87 26.62 0.84
C GLN A 125 22.94 25.71 2.06
N ARG A 126 23.94 25.86 2.92
CA ARG A 126 24.11 25.05 4.14
C ARG A 126 24.28 25.93 5.38
N LEU A 127 23.29 25.90 6.27
CA LEU A 127 23.39 26.48 7.60
C LEU A 127 23.76 25.40 8.60
N VAL A 128 24.79 25.64 9.41
CA VAL A 128 25.19 24.76 10.50
C VAL A 128 25.19 25.56 11.80
N VAL A 129 24.39 25.15 12.77
CA VAL A 129 24.44 25.69 14.13
C VAL A 129 24.98 24.58 15.03
N ILE A 130 26.07 24.87 15.75
CA ILE A 130 26.67 23.93 16.69
C ILE A 130 26.69 24.61 18.04
N ASP A 131 26.06 24.00 19.03
CA ASP A 131 26.24 24.38 20.41
C ASP A 131 27.00 23.26 21.14
N ASN A 132 28.02 23.68 21.88
CA ASN A 132 28.88 22.80 22.69
C ASN A 132 28.81 23.12 24.17
N ASP A 133 28.09 24.18 24.54
CA ASP A 133 27.80 24.46 25.92
C ASP A 133 26.62 23.59 26.39
N ASN A 134 26.12 23.87 27.57
CA ASN A 134 25.25 22.96 28.30
C ASN A 134 23.92 23.66 28.62
N ASP A 135 23.42 24.50 27.71
CA ASP A 135 22.26 25.36 27.95
C ASP A 135 21.03 25.03 27.08
N GLY A 136 21.22 24.49 25.87
CA GLY A 136 20.11 24.08 25.00
C GLY A 136 19.96 24.99 23.78
N ILE A 137 19.53 24.45 22.64
CA ILE A 137 19.36 25.27 21.43
C ILE A 137 17.87 25.61 21.22
N GLU A 138 17.52 26.88 21.39
CA GLU A 138 16.31 27.48 20.83
C GLU A 138 16.61 28.09 19.46
N PHE A 139 15.94 27.59 18.40
CA PHE A 139 16.25 28.02 17.03
C PHE A 139 15.02 28.23 16.15
N SER A 140 15.15 29.18 15.23
CA SER A 140 14.09 29.72 14.36
C SER A 140 14.70 30.13 13.01
N LEU A 141 14.01 29.82 11.91
CA LEU A 141 14.31 30.35 10.57
C LEU A 141 13.05 31.02 10.04
N GLU A 142 12.92 32.34 10.26
CA GLU A 142 11.80 33.12 9.72
C GLU A 142 12.14 33.69 8.33
N ASP A 143 11.25 33.46 7.36
CA ASP A 143 11.27 34.14 6.07
C ASP A 143 10.25 35.30 6.08
N LEU A 144 10.74 36.54 6.18
CA LEU A 144 9.90 37.74 6.34
C LEU A 144 9.18 38.18 5.04
N THR A 145 9.46 37.53 3.91
CA THR A 145 8.76 37.70 2.63
C THR A 145 8.87 36.41 1.86
N PRO A 146 7.88 35.89 1.11
CA PRO A 146 8.04 34.63 0.37
C PRO A 146 9.17 34.76 -0.67
N LEU A 147 10.38 34.46 -0.23
CA LEU A 147 11.57 34.34 -1.05
C LEU A 147 11.52 32.92 -1.58
N THR A 148 11.65 32.81 -2.88
CA THR A 148 11.86 31.55 -3.58
C THR A 148 13.24 31.01 -3.22
N VAL A 149 13.47 30.67 -1.95
CA VAL A 149 14.68 29.96 -1.52
C VAL A 149 14.53 28.53 -1.99
N THR A 150 15.08 28.26 -3.16
CA THR A 150 15.23 26.91 -3.69
C THR A 150 16.39 26.24 -2.97
N ASN A 151 16.07 25.38 -1.99
CA ASN A 151 16.95 24.42 -1.30
C ASN A 151 17.95 24.99 -0.27
N VAL A 152 17.59 24.98 1.02
CA VAL A 152 18.57 25.15 2.12
C VAL A 152 18.73 23.85 2.88
N ASN A 153 19.96 23.34 2.97
CA ASN A 153 20.31 22.32 3.94
C ASN A 153 20.56 22.99 5.31
N VAL A 154 19.81 22.59 6.33
CA VAL A 154 19.95 23.08 7.69
C VAL A 154 20.47 21.93 8.55
N THR A 155 21.53 22.16 9.30
CA THR A 155 22.01 21.25 10.34
C THR A 155 22.06 21.98 11.66
N ILE A 156 21.37 21.47 12.66
CA ILE A 156 21.37 21.98 14.03
C ILE A 156 21.90 20.87 14.91
N GLN A 157 22.95 21.15 15.66
CA GLN A 157 23.61 20.18 16.51
C GLN A 157 23.85 20.76 17.90
N ASN A 158 23.17 20.21 18.91
CA ASN A 158 23.50 20.42 20.31
C ASN A 158 24.31 19.22 20.80
N THR A 159 25.55 19.47 21.25
CA THR A 159 26.44 18.44 21.81
C THR A 159 26.65 18.54 23.31
N GLY A 160 25.88 19.39 23.99
CA GLY A 160 25.86 19.53 25.44
C GLY A 160 25.57 18.23 26.18
N ASN A 161 25.81 18.18 27.48
CA ASN A 161 25.50 16.99 28.29
C ASN A 161 23.99 16.69 28.29
N GLN A 162 23.61 15.41 28.45
CA GLN A 162 22.24 14.90 28.26
C GLN A 162 21.15 15.44 29.22
N ALA A 163 21.40 16.48 30.02
CA ALA A 163 20.36 17.11 30.84
C ALA A 163 19.86 18.44 30.26
N ASP A 164 20.66 19.04 29.36
CA ASP A 164 20.43 20.36 28.78
C ASP A 164 20.74 20.31 27.26
N GLY A 165 20.71 19.10 26.68
CA GLY A 165 21.15 18.80 25.32
C GLY A 165 20.05 18.92 24.27
N ASP A 166 19.04 19.73 24.55
CA ASP A 166 17.80 19.81 23.80
C ASP A 166 17.94 20.65 22.53
N ILE A 167 17.10 20.34 21.54
CA ILE A 167 16.75 21.24 20.44
C ILE A 167 15.25 21.55 20.55
N ILE A 168 14.91 22.83 20.68
CA ILE A 168 13.52 23.30 20.70
C ILE A 168 13.27 24.17 19.47
N ILE A 169 12.33 23.72 18.63
CA ILE A 169 11.90 24.46 17.45
C ILE A 169 10.78 25.42 17.85
N LEU A 170 11.05 26.71 17.74
CA LEU A 170 10.15 27.78 18.18
C LEU A 170 9.00 28.02 17.19
N ALA A 171 8.02 28.81 17.61
CA ALA A 171 6.80 29.10 16.85
C ALA A 171 7.02 29.64 15.41
N ALA A 172 8.14 30.31 15.13
CA ALA A 172 8.49 30.76 13.78
C ALA A 172 8.77 29.59 12.81
N GLY A 173 9.12 28.43 13.34
CA GLY A 173 9.36 27.21 12.59
C GLY A 173 10.72 27.18 11.88
N LEU A 174 10.87 26.20 10.98
CA LEU A 174 12.05 26.02 10.13
C LEU A 174 11.61 25.81 8.69
N ASN A 175 12.07 26.64 7.75
CA ASN A 175 11.74 26.46 6.34
C ASN A 175 12.99 26.28 5.48
N ALA A 176 13.26 25.03 5.12
CA ALA A 176 14.34 24.61 4.24
C ALA A 176 13.91 24.45 2.77
N GLY A 177 12.63 24.69 2.45
CA GLY A 177 12.05 24.34 1.15
C GLY A 177 12.25 22.84 0.85
N SER A 178 12.77 22.51 -0.34
CA SER A 178 13.14 21.13 -0.71
C SER A 178 14.52 20.66 -0.22
N GLY A 179 15.18 21.43 0.65
CA GLY A 179 16.46 21.06 1.24
C GLY A 179 16.35 20.06 2.41
N THR A 180 17.48 19.67 2.99
CA THR A 180 17.53 18.72 4.12
C THR A 180 17.59 19.46 5.45
N VAL A 181 16.75 19.10 6.42
CA VAL A 181 16.90 19.49 7.82
C VAL A 181 17.48 18.30 8.60
N ASN A 182 18.62 18.50 9.26
CA ASN A 182 19.30 17.51 10.08
C ASN A 182 19.40 18.00 11.53
N LEU A 183 18.74 17.31 12.46
CA LEU A 183 18.67 17.69 13.87
C LEU A 183 19.44 16.71 14.74
N ILE A 184 20.44 17.17 15.50
CA ILE A 184 21.27 16.33 16.35
C ILE A 184 21.23 16.87 17.78
N ALA A 185 20.48 16.22 18.66
CA ALA A 185 20.38 16.55 20.07
C ALA A 185 20.94 15.40 20.93
N THR A 186 21.58 15.73 22.05
CA THR A 186 22.04 14.76 23.05
C THR A 186 20.97 14.44 24.10
N ASP A 187 19.86 15.18 24.13
CA ASP A 187 18.66 14.86 24.90
C ASP A 187 17.41 14.89 24.00
N ASP A 188 16.51 15.86 24.13
CA ASP A 188 15.23 15.89 23.39
C ASP A 188 15.28 16.74 22.09
N ILE A 189 14.42 16.39 21.13
CA ILE A 189 14.06 17.25 19.98
C ILE A 189 12.57 17.55 20.08
N LEU A 190 12.22 18.81 20.32
CA LEU A 190 10.87 19.26 20.62
C LEU A 190 10.40 20.37 19.67
N GLN A 191 9.07 20.50 19.55
CA GLN A 191 8.42 21.62 18.86
C GLN A 191 7.52 22.40 19.82
N GLU A 192 7.59 23.73 19.77
CA GLU A 192 6.57 24.59 20.37
C GLU A 192 5.25 24.49 19.60
N SER A 193 4.15 24.79 20.27
CA SER A 193 2.81 24.78 19.66
C SER A 193 2.74 25.73 18.46
N GLY A 194 2.41 25.20 17.29
CA GLY A 194 2.28 25.98 16.05
C GLY A 194 3.57 26.13 15.25
N ALA A 195 4.72 25.68 15.76
CA ALA A 195 5.95 25.58 15.00
C ALA A 195 5.79 24.60 13.83
N VAL A 196 6.25 24.99 12.64
CA VAL A 196 6.18 24.16 11.43
C VAL A 196 7.57 23.99 10.86
N ILE A 197 7.95 22.75 10.56
CA ILE A 197 9.15 22.45 9.76
C ILE A 197 8.68 22.16 8.33
N VAL A 198 9.29 22.83 7.37
CA VAL A 198 9.16 22.57 5.94
C VAL A 198 10.52 22.12 5.42
N ALA A 199 10.65 20.89 4.94
CA ALA A 199 11.89 20.36 4.40
C ALA A 199 11.61 19.33 3.28
N GLY A 200 12.52 19.19 2.33
CA GLY A 200 12.49 18.06 1.40
C GLY A 200 12.89 16.76 2.07
N THR A 201 13.84 16.79 3.01
CA THR A 201 14.22 15.61 3.81
C THR A 201 14.47 15.99 5.26
N LEU A 202 13.91 15.23 6.21
CA LEU A 202 14.25 15.33 7.62
C LEU A 202 15.15 14.16 8.05
N THR A 203 16.25 14.43 8.74
CA THR A 203 17.11 13.44 9.40
C THR A 203 17.45 13.88 10.82
N GLY A 204 17.93 12.95 11.65
CA GLY A 204 18.43 13.37 12.95
C GLY A 204 18.74 12.27 13.95
N THR A 205 19.17 12.70 15.13
CA THR A 205 19.44 11.84 16.28
C THR A 205 19.07 12.59 17.56
N ALA A 206 18.34 11.96 18.46
CA ALA A 206 18.07 12.45 19.81
C ALA A 206 18.59 11.45 20.86
N GLY A 207 19.08 11.95 21.98
CA GLY A 207 19.45 11.11 23.11
C GLY A 207 18.27 10.53 23.86
N ASN A 208 17.11 11.18 23.79
CA ASN A 208 15.87 10.79 24.46
C ASN A 208 14.66 10.91 23.52
N ILE A 209 13.77 11.90 23.67
CA ILE A 209 12.49 11.99 22.94
C ILE A 209 12.63 12.80 21.65
N VAL A 210 11.97 12.36 20.59
CA VAL A 210 11.66 13.18 19.41
C VAL A 210 10.17 13.43 19.36
N ASN A 211 9.75 14.69 19.40
CA ASN A 211 8.36 15.10 19.32
C ASN A 211 8.18 16.22 18.29
N ILE A 212 7.96 15.82 17.04
CA ILE A 212 7.74 16.68 15.86
C ILE A 212 6.29 16.49 15.39
N ASN A 213 5.33 16.82 16.28
CA ASN A 213 3.93 16.43 16.15
C ASN A 213 2.98 17.52 15.62
N ASN A 214 3.51 18.69 15.24
CA ASN A 214 2.72 19.74 14.60
C ASN A 214 2.43 19.44 13.12
N ASN A 215 1.78 20.35 12.40
CA ASN A 215 1.49 20.21 10.98
C ASN A 215 2.71 20.54 10.11
N ASN A 216 3.69 19.64 10.09
CA ASN A 216 4.92 19.82 9.33
C ASN A 216 4.73 19.49 7.84
N THR A 217 5.76 19.71 7.02
CA THR A 217 5.74 19.42 5.59
C THR A 217 7.06 18.80 5.16
N PHE A 218 7.04 17.51 4.82
CA PHE A 218 8.21 16.71 4.46
C PHE A 218 7.97 15.86 3.22
N ASP A 219 8.86 15.90 2.23
CA ASP A 219 8.81 14.92 1.14
C ASP A 219 9.39 13.56 1.57
N ASN A 220 10.42 13.59 2.42
CA ASN A 220 11.16 12.41 2.85
C ASN A 220 11.52 12.46 4.35
N LEU A 221 11.49 11.28 4.98
CA LEU A 221 12.07 11.00 6.28
C LEU A 221 13.30 10.10 6.07
N GLY A 222 14.49 10.67 6.29
CA GLY A 222 15.74 9.92 6.27
C GLY A 222 16.03 9.25 7.62
N ALA A 223 17.28 8.87 7.83
CA ALA A 223 17.65 8.12 9.04
C ALA A 223 17.39 8.95 10.31
N PHE A 224 16.74 8.33 11.29
CA PHE A 224 16.45 8.94 12.58
C PHE A 224 16.63 7.96 13.73
N SER A 225 17.34 8.36 14.78
CA SER A 225 17.47 7.54 16.00
C SER A 225 17.11 8.29 17.27
N SER A 226 16.40 7.65 18.18
CA SER A 226 16.01 8.18 19.49
C SER A 226 16.06 7.08 20.57
N SER A 227 15.89 7.45 21.84
CA SER A 227 15.85 6.46 22.93
C SER A 227 14.60 6.49 23.81
N GLY A 228 13.87 7.61 23.83
CA GLY A 228 12.68 7.84 24.67
C GLY A 228 11.35 7.85 23.91
N GLY A 229 11.38 7.70 22.59
CA GLY A 229 10.24 7.72 21.70
C GLY A 229 10.46 8.63 20.48
N PHE A 230 9.73 8.35 19.42
CA PHE A 230 9.72 9.13 18.18
C PHE A 230 8.29 9.41 17.76
N THR A 231 7.90 10.68 17.66
CA THR A 231 6.60 11.11 17.13
C THR A 231 6.83 12.11 16.02
N LEU A 232 6.25 11.83 14.85
CA LEU A 232 6.27 12.73 13.70
C LEU A 232 4.87 12.85 13.09
N ASN A 233 4.47 14.08 12.81
CA ASN A 233 3.28 14.39 12.04
C ASN A 233 3.68 15.23 10.81
N ASP A 234 3.40 14.68 9.64
CA ASP A 234 3.51 15.34 8.35
C ASP A 234 2.11 15.67 7.84
N SER A 235 1.92 16.92 7.42
CA SER A 235 0.65 17.41 6.85
C SER A 235 0.73 17.63 5.34
N SER A 236 1.77 17.08 4.70
CA SER A 236 2.00 17.15 3.27
C SER A 236 1.35 15.99 2.51
N GLY A 237 1.30 16.10 1.19
CA GLY A 237 0.78 15.05 0.31
C GLY A 237 1.67 13.81 0.20
N GLY A 238 2.16 13.23 1.30
CA GLY A 238 2.83 11.92 1.32
C GLY A 238 4.29 11.96 1.77
N LEU A 239 4.66 10.96 2.58
CA LEU A 239 5.93 10.85 3.26
C LEU A 239 6.70 9.59 2.84
N ASN A 240 7.88 9.78 2.24
CA ASN A 240 8.77 8.66 1.91
C ASN A 240 9.74 8.38 3.07
N VAL A 241 9.67 7.20 3.68
CA VAL A 241 10.65 6.75 4.66
C VAL A 241 11.81 6.10 3.91
N ILE A 242 12.88 6.86 3.73
CA ILE A 242 14.07 6.49 2.93
C ILE A 242 15.29 6.14 3.79
N GLY A 243 15.18 6.28 5.11
CA GLY A 243 16.23 5.90 6.06
C GLY A 243 15.66 5.14 7.25
N ALA A 244 16.54 4.44 7.96
CA ALA A 244 16.13 3.67 9.13
C ALA A 244 15.66 4.58 10.26
N ILE A 245 14.45 4.32 10.76
CA ILE A 245 13.88 4.95 11.95
C ILE A 245 14.01 3.97 13.10
N SER A 246 14.71 4.35 14.16
CA SER A 246 14.94 3.46 15.30
C SER A 246 14.76 4.17 16.63
N ASP A 247 13.91 3.62 17.49
CA ASP A 247 13.87 3.98 18.89
C ASP A 247 14.30 2.80 19.79
N ALA A 248 15.10 3.10 20.82
CA ALA A 248 15.62 2.10 21.74
C ALA A 248 14.61 1.61 22.79
N THR A 249 13.75 2.48 23.34
CA THR A 249 12.89 2.12 24.49
C THR A 249 11.45 2.63 24.42
N GLY A 250 11.21 3.75 23.73
CA GLY A 250 9.92 4.37 23.52
C GLY A 250 9.22 3.95 22.23
N ALA A 251 7.98 4.43 22.08
CA ALA A 251 7.13 4.14 20.92
C ALA A 251 7.59 4.94 19.69
N VAL A 252 7.34 4.40 18.50
CA VAL A 252 7.50 5.13 17.23
C VAL A 252 6.10 5.39 16.64
N GLN A 253 5.77 6.65 16.40
CA GLN A 253 4.52 7.10 15.80
C GLN A 253 4.81 7.99 14.59
N ILE A 254 4.30 7.62 13.43
CA ILE A 254 4.43 8.39 12.19
C ILE A 254 3.04 8.61 11.62
N THR A 255 2.69 9.87 11.41
CA THR A 255 1.42 10.29 10.81
C THR A 255 1.69 11.08 9.54
N ALA A 256 1.04 10.73 8.44
CA ALA A 256 1.04 11.47 7.17
C ALA A 256 -0.40 11.84 6.80
N LEU A 257 -0.69 13.13 6.73
CA LEU A 257 -2.01 13.71 6.45
C LEU A 257 -1.95 14.58 5.20
N GLY A 258 -3.02 14.67 4.42
CA GLY A 258 -3.09 15.54 3.23
C GLY A 258 -3.60 14.84 1.97
N THR A 259 -3.62 15.57 0.84
CA THR A 259 -4.22 15.12 -0.45
C THR A 259 -3.57 13.88 -1.08
N ASP A 260 -2.45 13.45 -0.53
CA ASP A 260 -1.71 12.26 -0.95
C ASP A 260 -1.08 11.58 0.27
N GLY A 261 -1.61 11.83 1.50
CA GLY A 261 -1.02 11.51 2.81
C GLY A 261 -0.71 10.03 3.04
N ASP A 262 0.28 9.57 2.29
CA ASP A 262 0.77 8.21 2.18
C ASP A 262 2.00 8.06 3.07
N ILE A 263 2.24 6.85 3.57
CA ILE A 263 3.54 6.46 4.12
C ILE A 263 4.12 5.39 3.23
N ILE A 264 5.26 5.68 2.58
CA ILE A 264 5.95 4.75 1.71
C ILE A 264 7.33 4.49 2.30
N SER A 265 7.54 3.31 2.89
CA SER A 265 8.90 2.89 3.24
C SER A 265 9.54 2.18 2.06
N ASP A 266 10.71 2.65 1.64
CA ASP A 266 11.50 1.93 0.65
C ASP A 266 12.18 0.71 1.28
N GLY A 267 12.86 -0.11 0.47
CA GLY A 267 13.57 -1.30 0.96
C GLY A 267 14.66 -1.03 2.01
N VAL A 268 15.08 0.22 2.24
CA VAL A 268 16.08 0.62 3.23
C VAL A 268 15.49 1.35 4.44
N GLY A 269 14.27 1.89 4.34
CA GLY A 269 13.52 2.58 5.38
C GLY A 269 12.90 1.65 6.43
N SER A 270 13.72 0.92 7.18
CA SER A 270 13.21 0.10 8.30
C SER A 270 12.66 0.95 9.44
N ILE A 271 11.54 0.54 10.05
CA ILE A 271 10.94 1.23 11.21
C ILE A 271 11.02 0.29 12.42
N ASN A 272 11.73 0.70 13.46
CA ASN A 272 12.06 -0.14 14.61
C ASN A 272 11.77 0.56 15.94
N SER A 273 10.98 -0.08 16.79
CA SER A 273 10.80 0.24 18.20
C SER A 273 11.05 -1.04 18.99
N ALA A 274 12.31 -1.31 19.33
CA ALA A 274 12.75 -2.65 19.73
C ALA A 274 12.09 -3.16 21.01
N LEU A 275 11.62 -2.27 21.88
CA LEU A 275 11.03 -2.58 23.18
C LEU A 275 9.61 -2.04 23.37
N SER A 276 9.03 -1.38 22.37
CA SER A 276 7.73 -0.71 22.50
C SER A 276 6.85 -0.90 21.26
N THR A 277 5.87 -0.01 21.07
CA THR A 277 4.87 -0.06 20.02
C THR A 277 5.28 0.75 18.79
N ILE A 278 4.78 0.34 17.63
CA ILE A 278 4.79 1.16 16.42
C ILE A 278 3.35 1.52 16.03
N GLU A 279 3.12 2.78 15.68
CA GLU A 279 1.88 3.26 15.10
C GLU A 279 2.16 4.03 13.81
N LEU A 280 1.54 3.61 12.71
CA LEU A 280 1.58 4.31 11.42
C LEU A 280 0.17 4.77 11.05
N ASN A 281 0.01 6.04 10.73
CA ASN A 281 -1.26 6.64 10.35
C ASN A 281 -1.12 7.36 9.01
N ALA A 282 -1.86 6.93 8.01
CA ALA A 282 -1.88 7.57 6.69
C ALA A 282 -3.31 7.94 6.30
N ASP A 283 -3.48 9.15 5.78
CA ASP A 283 -4.75 9.58 5.18
C ASP A 283 -5.17 8.70 4.01
N ARG A 284 -4.21 8.08 3.32
CA ARG A 284 -4.49 7.25 2.15
C ARG A 284 -3.73 5.92 2.16
N HIS A 285 -2.50 5.83 1.64
CA HIS A 285 -1.80 4.55 1.47
C HIS A 285 -0.73 4.30 2.55
N ILE A 286 -0.49 3.03 2.88
CA ILE A 286 0.76 2.62 3.55
C ILE A 286 1.38 1.50 2.74
N THR A 287 2.60 1.73 2.26
CA THR A 287 3.39 0.74 1.52
C THR A 287 4.68 0.45 2.28
N LEU A 288 4.89 -0.80 2.68
CA LEU A 288 6.06 -1.22 3.43
C LEU A 288 7.03 -2.02 2.57
N GLY A 289 8.08 -1.35 2.07
CA GLY A 289 9.23 -1.98 1.44
C GLY A 289 10.32 -2.37 2.45
N GLY A 290 10.43 -1.63 3.56
CA GLY A 290 11.39 -1.86 4.64
C GLY A 290 10.80 -2.64 5.82
N THR A 291 11.65 -3.34 6.59
CA THR A 291 11.19 -4.15 7.73
C THR A 291 10.57 -3.29 8.83
N LEU A 292 9.49 -3.76 9.42
CA LEU A 292 8.87 -3.15 10.60
C LEU A 292 9.06 -4.07 11.82
N THR A 293 9.67 -3.56 12.90
CA THR A 293 9.92 -4.33 14.12
C THR A 293 9.44 -3.58 15.36
N ALA A 294 8.39 -4.08 16.00
CA ALA A 294 7.90 -3.59 17.29
C ALA A 294 8.17 -4.65 18.38
N GLY A 295 8.70 -4.22 19.53
CA GLY A 295 8.86 -5.08 20.71
C GLY A 295 7.52 -5.48 21.35
N SER A 296 6.49 -4.67 21.11
CA SER A 296 5.11 -4.89 21.53
C SER A 296 4.19 -4.95 20.29
N THR A 297 3.07 -4.24 20.27
CA THR A 297 2.11 -4.23 19.16
C THR A 297 2.50 -3.26 18.05
N ALA A 298 2.10 -3.59 16.82
CA ALA A 298 2.12 -2.69 15.68
C ALA A 298 0.68 -2.35 15.25
N ALA A 299 0.36 -1.06 15.15
CA ALA A 299 -0.89 -0.56 14.61
C ALA A 299 -0.60 0.17 13.29
N ILE A 300 -1.28 -0.24 12.22
CA ILE A 300 -1.11 0.32 10.87
C ILE A 300 -2.49 0.76 10.39
N ASN A 301 -2.69 2.07 10.24
CA ASN A 301 -3.98 2.66 9.94
C ASN A 301 -3.87 3.40 8.60
N ILE A 302 -4.51 2.84 7.57
CA ILE A 302 -4.64 3.45 6.25
C ILE A 302 -5.95 4.20 6.14
N ALA A 303 -6.09 4.94 5.05
CA ALA A 303 -7.38 5.48 4.62
C ALA A 303 -8.07 6.31 5.71
N GLN A 304 -7.35 7.20 6.37
CA GLN A 304 -7.91 8.05 7.44
C GLN A 304 -8.76 9.20 6.87
N ALA A 305 -8.53 9.60 5.61
CA ALA A 305 -9.30 10.66 4.93
C ALA A 305 -9.67 10.35 3.48
N GLU A 306 -8.89 9.52 2.77
CA GLU A 306 -9.11 9.12 1.38
C GLU A 306 -9.08 7.59 1.26
N LEU A 307 -9.60 7.05 0.15
CA LEU A 307 -9.55 5.63 -0.16
C LEU A 307 -8.11 5.11 -0.19
N GLY A 308 -7.79 4.15 0.67
CA GLY A 308 -6.42 3.71 0.88
C GLY A 308 -6.10 2.31 0.40
N THR A 309 -4.82 2.01 0.42
CA THR A 309 -4.29 0.66 0.22
C THR A 309 -3.15 0.42 1.19
N PHE A 310 -3.22 -0.71 1.90
CA PHE A 310 -2.10 -1.25 2.62
C PHE A 310 -1.41 -2.27 1.71
N SER A 311 -0.09 -2.18 1.56
CA SER A 311 0.72 -3.22 0.93
C SER A 311 2.05 -3.41 1.63
N THR A 312 2.62 -4.60 1.54
CA THR A 312 3.95 -4.89 2.09
C THR A 312 4.70 -5.93 1.27
N THR A 313 5.99 -5.70 1.08
CA THR A 313 6.96 -6.72 0.63
C THR A 313 7.94 -7.10 1.73
N ALA A 314 7.80 -6.49 2.91
CA ALA A 314 8.73 -6.61 4.01
C ALA A 314 8.16 -7.43 5.18
N THR A 315 9.06 -7.95 6.01
CA THR A 315 8.68 -8.63 7.25
C THR A 315 8.18 -7.62 8.27
N ILE A 316 7.02 -7.91 8.85
CA ILE A 316 6.50 -7.25 10.06
C ILE A 316 6.71 -8.20 11.24
N THR A 317 7.43 -7.74 12.27
CA THR A 317 7.67 -8.47 13.52
C THR A 317 7.09 -7.69 14.67
N SER A 318 6.14 -8.28 15.39
CA SER A 318 5.52 -7.70 16.60
C SER A 318 4.90 -8.81 17.46
N THR A 319 4.50 -8.48 18.69
CA THR A 319 3.68 -9.41 19.51
C THR A 319 2.23 -9.49 19.02
N GLY A 320 1.77 -8.48 18.28
CA GLY A 320 0.49 -8.44 17.60
C GLY A 320 0.44 -7.28 16.61
N THR A 321 0.00 -7.56 15.38
CA THR A 321 -0.20 -6.54 14.34
C THR A 321 -1.69 -6.36 14.08
N THR A 322 -2.15 -5.11 14.07
CA THR A 322 -3.50 -4.74 13.61
C THR A 322 -3.36 -3.78 12.44
N ILE A 323 -4.09 -4.06 11.35
CA ILE A 323 -4.11 -3.23 10.16
C ILE A 323 -5.55 -2.81 9.92
N THR A 324 -5.81 -1.50 9.87
CA THR A 324 -7.16 -0.95 9.82
C THR A 324 -7.34 0.05 8.68
N SER A 325 -8.56 0.17 8.18
CA SER A 325 -9.00 1.26 7.31
C SER A 325 -10.14 2.04 7.98
N SER A 326 -10.22 3.35 7.73
CA SER A 326 -11.33 4.20 8.21
C SER A 326 -12.31 4.59 7.10
N ILE A 327 -11.99 4.29 5.83
CA ILE A 327 -12.81 4.61 4.65
C ILE A 327 -13.17 3.34 3.86
N THR A 328 -14.41 3.26 3.41
CA THR A 328 -14.99 2.14 2.65
C THR A 328 -14.50 2.05 1.22
N GLY A 329 -14.23 0.81 0.78
CA GLY A 329 -13.65 0.46 -0.51
C GLY A 329 -12.12 0.30 -0.46
N SER A 330 -11.52 0.32 0.74
CA SER A 330 -10.07 0.25 0.90
C SER A 330 -9.55 -1.15 0.56
N THR A 331 -8.28 -1.22 0.17
CA THR A 331 -7.65 -2.49 -0.21
C THR A 331 -6.55 -2.87 0.78
N PHE A 332 -6.54 -4.13 1.19
CA PHE A 332 -5.46 -4.75 1.94
C PHE A 332 -4.77 -5.76 1.02
N ASP A 333 -3.62 -5.39 0.46
CA ASP A 333 -2.91 -6.18 -0.54
C ASP A 333 -1.71 -6.92 0.09
N PHE A 334 -1.83 -8.25 0.20
CA PHE A 334 -0.76 -9.12 0.67
C PHE A 334 -0.06 -9.89 -0.45
N SER A 335 -0.36 -9.62 -1.73
CA SER A 335 0.19 -10.38 -2.85
C SER A 335 1.72 -10.42 -2.86
N GLY A 336 2.38 -9.33 -2.44
CA GLY A 336 3.84 -9.22 -2.27
C GLY A 336 4.39 -9.64 -0.90
N ALA A 337 3.54 -10.00 0.05
CA ALA A 337 3.94 -10.13 1.46
C ALA A 337 4.66 -11.46 1.79
N PRO A 338 5.66 -11.44 2.68
CA PRO A 338 6.13 -12.65 3.36
C PRO A 338 5.06 -13.19 4.32
N ALA A 339 5.35 -14.31 4.99
CA ALA A 339 4.44 -14.84 6.01
C ALA A 339 4.27 -13.84 7.16
N ILE A 340 3.01 -13.59 7.53
CA ILE A 340 2.63 -12.58 8.52
C ILE A 340 1.46 -13.08 9.37
N THR A 341 1.40 -12.62 10.60
CA THR A 341 0.22 -12.76 11.48
C THR A 341 -0.29 -11.38 11.82
N ALA A 342 -1.52 -11.09 11.42
CA ALA A 342 -2.15 -9.80 11.68
C ALA A 342 -3.66 -9.93 11.78
N THR A 343 -4.29 -8.98 12.46
CA THR A 343 -5.73 -8.78 12.43
C THR A 343 -6.04 -7.64 11.46
N ILE A 344 -6.87 -7.91 10.45
CA ILE A 344 -7.29 -6.93 9.46
C ILE A 344 -8.70 -6.47 9.78
N ILE A 345 -8.89 -5.17 9.88
CA ILE A 345 -10.18 -4.58 10.22
C ILE A 345 -10.52 -3.55 9.14
N GLY A 346 -11.38 -3.96 8.21
CA GLY A 346 -11.94 -3.04 7.25
C GLY A 346 -13.09 -2.22 7.83
N THR A 347 -13.79 -1.57 6.91
CA THR A 347 -15.07 -0.91 7.12
C THR A 347 -16.16 -1.66 6.36
N ALA A 348 -17.39 -1.62 6.89
CA ALA A 348 -18.51 -2.25 6.20
C ALA A 348 -18.75 -1.55 4.86
N GLY A 349 -18.76 -2.30 3.75
CA GLY A 349 -19.44 -1.86 2.53
C GLY A 349 -18.70 -1.93 1.20
N SER A 350 -17.41 -2.29 1.12
CA SER A 350 -16.70 -2.67 -0.14
C SER A 350 -15.21 -3.01 0.02
N ASP A 351 -14.68 -3.16 1.24
CA ASP A 351 -13.24 -3.39 1.40
C ASP A 351 -12.79 -4.72 0.80
N THR A 352 -11.58 -4.72 0.24
CA THR A 352 -10.98 -5.86 -0.46
C THR A 352 -9.76 -6.37 0.30
N LEU A 353 -9.68 -7.69 0.50
CA LEU A 353 -8.48 -8.37 0.99
C LEU A 353 -7.93 -9.27 -0.12
N ILE A 354 -6.72 -8.97 -0.57
CA ILE A 354 -5.97 -9.78 -1.54
C ILE A 354 -5.02 -10.68 -0.78
N GLY A 355 -5.12 -11.99 -1.01
CA GLY A 355 -4.26 -13.00 -0.41
C GLY A 355 -2.79 -12.87 -0.82
N ARG A 356 -1.92 -13.68 -0.20
CA ARG A 356 -0.52 -13.76 -0.62
C ARG A 356 -0.39 -14.46 -1.96
N ASN A 357 0.63 -14.16 -2.76
CA ASN A 357 0.86 -14.87 -4.03
C ASN A 357 1.49 -16.27 -3.81
N ILE A 358 0.71 -17.16 -3.20
CA ILE A 358 0.95 -18.57 -2.91
C ILE A 358 -0.40 -19.29 -3.00
N ASP A 359 -0.41 -20.61 -2.94
CA ASP A 359 -1.67 -21.35 -2.81
C ASP A 359 -2.26 -21.09 -1.41
N ASN A 360 -3.31 -20.26 -1.29
CA ASN A 360 -3.94 -20.00 0.00
C ASN A 360 -5.14 -20.91 0.25
N THR A 361 -5.42 -21.11 1.54
CA THR A 361 -6.69 -21.66 2.01
C THR A 361 -7.41 -20.60 2.83
N TRP A 362 -8.54 -20.13 2.32
CA TRP A 362 -9.44 -19.22 3.01
C TRP A 362 -10.45 -20.03 3.81
N THR A 363 -10.48 -19.80 5.12
CA THR A 363 -11.42 -20.45 6.03
C THR A 363 -12.51 -19.45 6.40
N LEU A 364 -13.76 -19.70 5.98
CA LEU A 364 -14.89 -18.80 6.16
C LEU A 364 -15.95 -19.47 7.05
N ASP A 365 -15.63 -19.55 8.35
CA ASP A 365 -16.34 -20.36 9.37
C ASP A 365 -17.07 -19.51 10.43
N GLY A 366 -17.15 -18.19 10.21
CA GLY A 366 -17.66 -17.22 11.18
C GLY A 366 -16.55 -16.44 11.90
N THR A 367 -15.31 -16.96 11.88
CA THR A 367 -14.08 -16.26 12.28
C THR A 367 -13.09 -16.30 11.13
N PRO A 368 -13.35 -15.54 10.05
CA PRO A 368 -12.72 -15.79 8.77
C PRO A 368 -11.22 -15.47 8.81
N SER A 369 -10.43 -16.32 8.13
CA SER A 369 -8.97 -16.25 8.15
C SER A 369 -8.31 -16.79 6.89
N VAL A 370 -7.09 -16.34 6.61
CA VAL A 370 -6.24 -16.79 5.51
C VAL A 370 -4.76 -16.62 5.86
N GLY A 371 -3.93 -17.65 5.70
CA GLY A 371 -2.47 -17.50 5.74
C GLY A 371 -1.86 -16.85 7.00
N GLY A 372 -2.54 -16.91 8.15
CA GLY A 372 -2.13 -16.24 9.41
C GLY A 372 -2.83 -14.91 9.68
N LEU A 373 -3.63 -14.43 8.73
CA LEU A 373 -4.48 -13.25 8.86
C LEU A 373 -5.85 -13.65 9.41
N THR A 374 -6.33 -12.95 10.42
CA THR A 374 -7.76 -12.92 10.78
C THR A 374 -8.34 -11.62 10.26
N PHE A 375 -9.59 -11.62 9.79
CA PHE A 375 -10.16 -10.41 9.21
C PHE A 375 -11.63 -10.20 9.56
N GLY A 376 -12.05 -8.93 9.55
CA GLY A 376 -13.42 -8.52 9.77
C GLY A 376 -13.76 -7.30 8.91
N ASN A 377 -15.06 -7.13 8.64
CA ASN A 377 -15.57 -6.04 7.80
C ASN A 377 -14.92 -5.97 6.40
N ILE A 378 -14.59 -7.13 5.83
CA ILE A 378 -14.13 -7.25 4.44
C ILE A 378 -15.32 -7.74 3.60
N SER A 379 -15.49 -7.18 2.40
CA SER A 379 -16.58 -7.55 1.49
C SER A 379 -16.07 -8.45 0.36
N THR A 380 -14.90 -8.14 -0.18
CA THR A 380 -14.29 -8.87 -1.30
C THR A 380 -13.07 -9.62 -0.82
N LEU A 381 -13.01 -10.92 -1.13
CA LEU A 381 -11.84 -11.76 -0.91
C LEU A 381 -11.28 -12.14 -2.27
N GLN A 382 -10.02 -11.81 -2.51
CA GLN A 382 -9.37 -12.06 -3.78
C GLN A 382 -8.13 -12.95 -3.60
N GLY A 383 -8.06 -14.00 -4.40
CA GLY A 383 -6.84 -14.79 -4.57
C GLY A 383 -5.73 -14.01 -5.27
N SER A 384 -4.66 -14.68 -5.66
CA SER A 384 -3.55 -14.06 -6.38
C SER A 384 -3.30 -14.78 -7.70
N SER A 385 -2.04 -15.05 -8.08
CA SER A 385 -1.74 -15.78 -9.31
C SER A 385 -1.71 -17.31 -9.12
N ASN A 386 -1.75 -17.76 -7.88
CA ASN A 386 -1.65 -19.15 -7.46
C ASN A 386 -3.04 -19.77 -7.26
N ILE A 387 -3.10 -21.06 -6.97
CA ILE A 387 -4.40 -21.74 -6.78
C ILE A 387 -4.87 -21.53 -5.34
N ASP A 388 -5.96 -20.80 -5.19
CA ASP A 388 -6.60 -20.50 -3.94
C ASP A 388 -7.81 -21.42 -3.70
N THR A 389 -8.05 -21.78 -2.44
CA THR A 389 -9.23 -22.54 -2.01
C THR A 389 -10.05 -21.74 -1.02
N PHE A 390 -11.30 -21.45 -1.35
CA PHE A 390 -12.26 -20.74 -0.51
C PHE A 390 -13.25 -21.73 0.12
N ASN A 391 -13.12 -21.98 1.43
CA ASN A 391 -13.98 -22.89 2.18
C ASN A 391 -15.08 -22.13 2.95
N VAL A 392 -16.29 -22.10 2.39
CA VAL A 392 -17.46 -21.46 3.00
C VAL A 392 -18.20 -22.46 3.88
N THR A 393 -17.98 -22.40 5.19
CA THR A 393 -18.58 -23.35 6.17
C THR A 393 -19.56 -22.67 7.14
N SER A 394 -19.58 -21.34 7.16
CA SER A 394 -20.61 -20.54 7.82
C SER A 394 -21.22 -19.54 6.84
N GLY A 395 -22.47 -19.14 7.11
CA GLY A 395 -23.19 -18.20 6.25
C GLY A 395 -22.45 -16.86 6.16
N SER A 396 -22.24 -16.36 4.94
CA SER A 396 -21.47 -15.13 4.71
C SER A 396 -21.97 -14.37 3.48
N ASN A 397 -21.43 -13.17 3.26
CA ASN A 397 -21.79 -12.26 2.16
C ASN A 397 -20.56 -11.80 1.37
N PHE A 398 -19.49 -12.60 1.37
CA PHE A 398 -18.28 -12.27 0.64
C PHE A 398 -18.49 -12.38 -0.86
N ASP A 399 -17.93 -11.45 -1.62
CA ASP A 399 -17.64 -11.64 -3.03
C ASP A 399 -16.29 -12.34 -3.15
N LEU A 400 -16.27 -13.54 -3.74
CA LEU A 400 -15.08 -14.38 -3.86
C LEU A 400 -14.52 -14.29 -5.27
N GLN A 401 -13.29 -13.81 -5.41
CA GLN A 401 -12.58 -13.68 -6.68
C GLN A 401 -11.35 -14.58 -6.67
N GLY A 402 -11.24 -15.47 -7.67
CA GLY A 402 -10.18 -16.46 -7.75
C GLY A 402 -8.80 -15.86 -8.02
N GLY A 403 -8.70 -14.88 -8.91
CA GLY A 403 -7.43 -14.38 -9.41
C GLY A 403 -7.00 -15.07 -10.71
N ALA A 404 -5.69 -15.33 -10.85
CA ALA A 404 -5.16 -15.91 -12.08
C ALA A 404 -5.09 -17.44 -12.07
N GLY A 405 -5.18 -18.06 -10.89
CA GLY A 405 -5.15 -19.52 -10.72
C GLY A 405 -6.44 -20.19 -11.19
N ILE A 406 -6.44 -21.54 -11.17
CA ILE A 406 -7.69 -22.31 -11.26
C ILE A 406 -8.15 -22.56 -9.83
N ASP A 407 -8.98 -21.67 -9.32
CA ASP A 407 -9.32 -21.60 -7.90
C ASP A 407 -10.48 -22.52 -7.54
N VAL A 408 -10.55 -22.92 -6.28
CA VAL A 408 -11.57 -23.82 -5.74
C VAL A 408 -12.50 -23.05 -4.81
N PHE A 409 -13.79 -23.11 -5.08
CA PHE A 409 -14.85 -22.54 -4.23
C PHE A 409 -15.66 -23.69 -3.62
N ASP A 410 -15.39 -24.05 -2.36
CA ASP A 410 -16.09 -25.10 -1.62
C ASP A 410 -17.21 -24.51 -0.74
N ILE A 411 -18.45 -24.74 -1.14
CA ILE A 411 -19.65 -24.16 -0.57
C ILE A 411 -20.40 -25.19 0.30
N ALA A 412 -20.22 -25.06 1.62
CA ALA A 412 -20.90 -25.85 2.66
C ALA A 412 -21.85 -25.00 3.53
N ALA A 413 -21.93 -23.68 3.31
CA ALA A 413 -22.91 -22.75 3.88
C ALA A 413 -23.40 -21.73 2.84
N THR A 414 -24.52 -21.04 3.10
CA THR A 414 -25.07 -20.05 2.15
C THR A 414 -24.08 -18.91 2.00
N LEU A 415 -23.68 -18.65 0.77
CA LEU A 415 -22.95 -17.47 0.34
C LEU A 415 -23.94 -16.51 -0.32
N THR A 416 -24.12 -15.34 0.27
CA THR A 416 -25.02 -14.33 -0.31
C THR A 416 -24.34 -13.43 -1.33
N GLY A 417 -23.00 -13.34 -1.26
CA GLY A 417 -22.19 -12.69 -2.28
C GLY A 417 -21.99 -13.57 -3.52
N SER A 418 -21.13 -13.09 -4.41
CA SER A 418 -20.84 -13.69 -5.71
C SER A 418 -19.58 -14.55 -5.70
N ILE A 419 -19.43 -15.38 -6.74
CA ILE A 419 -18.21 -16.13 -7.05
C ILE A 419 -17.76 -15.74 -8.45
N ASP A 420 -16.48 -15.46 -8.63
CA ASP A 420 -15.85 -15.29 -9.93
C ASP A 420 -14.51 -16.05 -9.99
N GLY A 421 -14.40 -17.02 -10.92
CA GLY A 421 -13.14 -17.73 -11.18
C GLY A 421 -12.11 -16.94 -11.98
N GLU A 422 -12.46 -15.76 -12.48
CA GLU A 422 -11.59 -14.81 -13.19
C GLU A 422 -10.82 -15.41 -14.39
N VAL A 423 -9.48 -15.40 -14.39
CA VAL A 423 -8.68 -15.53 -15.63
C VAL A 423 -8.58 -16.98 -16.12
N ALA A 424 -8.15 -17.88 -15.25
CA ALA A 424 -8.08 -19.31 -15.59
C ALA A 424 -9.37 -20.06 -15.20
N GLY A 425 -10.24 -19.40 -14.43
CA GLY A 425 -11.57 -19.86 -14.06
C GLY A 425 -11.57 -20.73 -12.81
N GLY A 426 -12.75 -21.14 -12.39
CA GLY A 426 -12.93 -21.80 -11.09
C GLY A 426 -13.42 -23.25 -11.15
N THR A 427 -13.23 -23.95 -10.04
CA THR A 427 -13.98 -25.15 -9.66
C THR A 427 -14.99 -24.77 -8.58
N LEU A 428 -16.29 -24.90 -8.88
CA LEU A 428 -17.36 -24.76 -7.90
C LEU A 428 -17.70 -26.13 -7.32
N SER A 429 -17.62 -26.27 -5.99
CA SER A 429 -17.93 -27.52 -5.31
C SER A 429 -18.63 -27.31 -3.98
N GLY A 430 -19.10 -28.39 -3.36
CA GLY A 430 -19.48 -28.40 -1.95
C GLY A 430 -20.84 -29.04 -1.68
N THR A 431 -21.14 -29.23 -0.40
CA THR A 431 -22.35 -29.94 0.04
C THR A 431 -23.64 -29.19 -0.25
N ARG A 432 -23.56 -27.90 -0.58
CA ARG A 432 -24.70 -27.04 -0.94
C ARG A 432 -24.87 -26.82 -2.44
N ILE A 433 -23.97 -27.38 -3.26
CA ILE A 433 -24.10 -27.36 -4.71
C ILE A 433 -25.01 -28.52 -5.11
N THR A 434 -26.32 -28.27 -5.18
CA THR A 434 -27.33 -29.29 -5.53
C THR A 434 -27.97 -28.97 -6.87
N ASP A 435 -28.71 -27.87 -6.94
CA ASP A 435 -29.43 -27.44 -8.13
C ASP A 435 -28.69 -26.25 -8.73
N VAL A 436 -28.18 -26.46 -9.95
CA VAL A 436 -27.37 -25.49 -10.68
C VAL A 436 -28.01 -25.24 -12.04
N MET A 437 -28.12 -23.96 -12.39
CA MET A 437 -28.59 -23.51 -13.70
C MET A 437 -27.47 -22.73 -14.39
N LEU A 438 -27.01 -23.21 -15.54
CA LEU A 438 -26.10 -22.46 -16.40
C LEU A 438 -26.87 -21.41 -17.20
N THR A 439 -26.33 -20.21 -17.33
CA THR A 439 -27.05 -19.09 -17.97
C THR A 439 -26.34 -18.63 -19.24
N THR A 440 -25.08 -18.25 -19.09
CA THR A 440 -24.24 -17.68 -20.15
C THR A 440 -22.85 -18.28 -20.08
N GLN A 441 -22.06 -18.10 -21.15
CA GLN A 441 -20.62 -18.27 -21.06
C GLN A 441 -20.03 -17.20 -20.15
N GLY A 442 -18.91 -17.52 -19.50
CA GLY A 442 -18.16 -16.53 -18.76
C GLY A 442 -17.66 -15.39 -19.62
N GLY A 443 -17.47 -14.23 -19.00
CA GLY A 443 -16.91 -13.06 -19.68
C GLY A 443 -15.45 -13.27 -20.09
N THR A 444 -14.75 -14.18 -19.40
CA THR A 444 -13.32 -14.47 -19.60
C THR A 444 -13.08 -15.93 -19.95
N THR A 445 -13.66 -16.85 -19.18
CA THR A 445 -13.50 -18.31 -19.33
C THR A 445 -14.72 -19.03 -18.78
N GLY A 446 -14.90 -20.33 -19.07
CA GLY A 446 -15.91 -21.15 -18.42
C GLY A 446 -17.35 -20.64 -18.55
N PHE A 447 -18.16 -20.87 -17.53
CA PHE A 447 -19.60 -20.62 -17.51
C PHE A 447 -20.02 -19.75 -16.34
N ASN A 448 -21.08 -18.97 -16.57
CA ASN A 448 -21.83 -18.27 -15.54
C ASN A 448 -23.11 -19.04 -15.21
N GLY A 449 -23.58 -18.91 -13.98
CA GLY A 449 -24.80 -19.57 -13.56
C GLY A 449 -25.27 -19.17 -12.18
N SER A 450 -26.26 -19.91 -11.71
CA SER A 450 -26.87 -19.68 -10.41
C SER A 450 -27.13 -20.99 -9.69
N THR A 451 -27.09 -20.93 -8.37
CA THR A 451 -27.57 -21.96 -7.46
C THR A 451 -28.18 -21.26 -6.25
N ILE A 452 -29.04 -21.96 -5.50
CA ILE A 452 -29.78 -21.36 -4.39
C ILE A 452 -28.86 -20.81 -3.28
N ASP A 453 -27.70 -21.42 -3.10
CA ASP A 453 -26.79 -21.14 -1.99
C ASP A 453 -25.60 -20.25 -2.34
N VAL A 454 -25.55 -19.77 -3.59
CA VAL A 454 -24.70 -18.67 -4.04
C VAL A 454 -25.64 -17.62 -4.64
N THR A 455 -26.23 -16.79 -3.78
CA THR A 455 -27.45 -16.05 -4.16
C THR A 455 -27.21 -14.95 -5.19
N ALA A 456 -25.99 -14.42 -5.28
CA ALA A 456 -25.60 -13.47 -6.32
C ALA A 456 -25.14 -14.17 -7.62
N GLY A 457 -25.06 -15.50 -7.64
CA GLY A 457 -24.60 -16.31 -8.77
C GLY A 457 -23.09 -16.51 -8.80
N PHE A 458 -22.66 -17.28 -9.79
CA PHE A 458 -21.24 -17.54 -10.08
C PHE A 458 -20.90 -17.17 -11.52
N SER A 459 -19.65 -16.79 -11.73
CA SER A 459 -19.09 -16.46 -13.03
C SER A 459 -17.77 -17.19 -13.28
N ASN A 460 -17.46 -17.37 -14.56
CA ASN A 460 -16.19 -17.91 -15.03
C ASN A 460 -15.77 -19.27 -14.42
N ILE A 461 -16.69 -20.23 -14.38
CA ILE A 461 -16.45 -21.57 -13.79
C ILE A 461 -16.21 -22.62 -14.89
N ASN A 462 -15.12 -23.38 -14.76
CA ASN A 462 -14.74 -24.45 -15.70
C ASN A 462 -15.09 -25.85 -15.20
N SER A 463 -15.30 -26.02 -13.90
CA SER A 463 -15.65 -27.30 -13.30
C SER A 463 -16.71 -27.14 -12.22
N ILE A 464 -17.71 -28.03 -12.20
CA ILE A 464 -18.71 -28.08 -11.13
C ILE A 464 -18.79 -29.48 -10.56
N THR A 465 -18.63 -29.57 -9.24
CA THR A 465 -18.84 -30.80 -8.46
C THR A 465 -20.02 -30.61 -7.53
N GLY A 466 -21.16 -31.20 -7.86
CA GLY A 466 -22.33 -31.22 -7.00
C GLY A 466 -22.16 -32.10 -5.76
N SER A 467 -23.15 -32.07 -4.88
CA SER A 467 -23.17 -32.79 -3.59
C SER A 467 -23.45 -34.30 -3.69
N GLY A 468 -23.67 -34.82 -4.89
CA GLY A 468 -24.16 -36.17 -5.18
C GLY A 468 -25.68 -36.27 -5.35
N VAL A 469 -26.40 -35.16 -5.17
CA VAL A 469 -27.84 -35.03 -5.40
C VAL A 469 -28.14 -33.70 -6.11
N GLY A 470 -29.31 -33.60 -6.74
CA GLY A 470 -29.78 -32.39 -7.41
C GLY A 470 -29.55 -32.41 -8.93
N THR A 471 -29.92 -31.28 -9.55
CA THR A 471 -29.98 -31.13 -11.00
C THR A 471 -28.96 -30.12 -11.51
N LEU A 472 -28.15 -30.50 -12.50
CA LEU A 472 -27.45 -29.53 -13.34
C LEU A 472 -28.25 -29.29 -14.61
N THR A 473 -28.72 -28.06 -14.79
CA THR A 473 -29.41 -27.62 -16.01
C THR A 473 -28.44 -26.88 -16.93
N GLY A 474 -28.33 -27.37 -18.16
CA GLY A 474 -27.56 -26.74 -19.24
C GLY A 474 -28.17 -25.41 -19.68
N ARG A 475 -27.47 -24.72 -20.58
CA ARG A 475 -27.96 -23.47 -21.17
C ARG A 475 -29.06 -23.75 -22.20
N ASP A 476 -29.83 -22.70 -22.51
CA ASP A 476 -30.80 -22.65 -23.61
C ASP A 476 -30.13 -22.55 -25.00
N VAL A 477 -29.23 -23.48 -25.32
CA VAL A 477 -28.56 -23.62 -26.62
C VAL A 477 -28.38 -25.11 -26.93
N SER A 478 -28.16 -25.44 -28.21
CA SER A 478 -27.87 -26.83 -28.55
C SER A 478 -26.57 -27.28 -27.89
N SER A 479 -26.64 -28.28 -27.01
CA SER A 479 -25.50 -28.73 -26.21
C SER A 479 -25.25 -30.23 -26.35
N SER A 480 -24.07 -30.68 -25.94
CA SER A 480 -23.73 -32.09 -25.81
C SER A 480 -23.25 -32.44 -24.40
N TRP A 481 -23.71 -33.58 -23.89
CA TRP A 481 -23.32 -34.16 -22.62
C TRP A 481 -22.57 -35.46 -22.89
N ASP A 482 -21.27 -35.48 -22.64
CA ASP A 482 -20.45 -36.68 -22.84
C ASP A 482 -20.27 -37.40 -21.51
N LEU A 483 -20.81 -38.62 -21.41
CA LEU A 483 -20.86 -39.43 -20.18
C LEU A 483 -19.93 -40.64 -20.33
N ASP A 484 -18.62 -40.37 -20.30
CA ASP A 484 -17.53 -41.28 -20.68
C ASP A 484 -16.62 -41.69 -19.49
N GLY A 485 -17.09 -41.47 -18.26
CA GLY A 485 -16.32 -41.69 -17.02
C GLY A 485 -15.71 -40.42 -16.44
N SER A 486 -15.52 -39.38 -17.26
CA SER A 486 -15.19 -38.00 -16.83
C SER A 486 -16.20 -37.06 -17.46
N PRO A 487 -17.44 -37.01 -16.91
CA PRO A 487 -18.54 -36.37 -17.60
C PRO A 487 -18.29 -34.90 -17.91
N THR A 488 -18.70 -34.47 -19.10
CA THR A 488 -18.60 -33.06 -19.52
C THR A 488 -19.89 -32.55 -20.14
N TYR A 489 -20.08 -31.24 -20.05
CA TYR A 489 -21.11 -30.47 -20.75
C TYR A 489 -20.44 -29.53 -21.75
N ASN A 490 -20.90 -29.51 -23.00
CA ASN A 490 -20.40 -28.61 -24.03
C ASN A 490 -21.56 -27.85 -24.69
N ASP A 491 -21.50 -26.52 -24.71
CA ASP A 491 -22.55 -25.66 -25.26
C ASP A 491 -22.38 -25.31 -26.75
N GLY A 492 -21.57 -26.11 -27.45
CA GLY A 492 -21.11 -25.88 -28.81
C GLY A 492 -19.83 -25.05 -28.91
N ALA A 493 -19.40 -24.38 -27.83
CA ALA A 493 -18.23 -23.51 -27.84
C ALA A 493 -17.29 -23.71 -26.65
N LEU A 494 -17.81 -23.86 -25.43
CA LEU A 494 -17.03 -24.12 -24.22
C LEU A 494 -17.39 -25.48 -23.64
N THR A 495 -16.47 -26.07 -22.89
CA THR A 495 -16.66 -27.32 -22.16
C THR A 495 -16.57 -27.07 -20.65
N LEU A 496 -17.49 -27.66 -19.91
CA LEU A 496 -17.54 -27.69 -18.45
C LEU A 496 -17.32 -29.13 -17.96
N ASP A 497 -16.40 -29.31 -17.03
CA ASP A 497 -16.25 -30.59 -16.34
C ASP A 497 -17.33 -30.72 -15.27
N ILE A 498 -18.04 -31.85 -15.24
CA ILE A 498 -19.19 -32.03 -14.34
C ILE A 498 -19.10 -33.33 -13.57
N THR A 499 -19.35 -33.27 -12.27
CA THR A 499 -19.53 -34.47 -11.42
C THR A 499 -20.52 -34.18 -10.29
N GLY A 500 -20.97 -35.23 -9.58
CA GLY A 500 -21.72 -35.05 -8.34
C GLY A 500 -23.17 -34.57 -8.50
N PHE A 501 -23.80 -34.76 -9.66
CA PHE A 501 -25.23 -34.52 -9.87
C PHE A 501 -25.99 -35.84 -10.06
N GLY A 502 -27.25 -35.88 -9.62
CA GLY A 502 -28.13 -37.02 -9.87
C GLY A 502 -28.91 -36.88 -11.18
N THR A 503 -29.18 -35.65 -11.59
CA THR A 503 -29.96 -35.33 -12.78
C THR A 503 -29.21 -34.36 -13.67
N LEU A 504 -29.21 -34.62 -14.97
CA LEU A 504 -28.69 -33.72 -16.00
C LEU A 504 -29.85 -33.28 -16.89
N GLN A 505 -30.11 -31.98 -16.93
CA GLN A 505 -31.26 -31.38 -17.59
C GLN A 505 -30.80 -30.53 -18.78
N GLY A 506 -31.40 -30.78 -19.94
CA GLY A 506 -31.22 -29.99 -21.15
C GLY A 506 -31.97 -28.66 -21.07
N GLY A 507 -31.59 -27.73 -21.94
CA GLY A 507 -32.22 -26.43 -22.08
C GLY A 507 -33.43 -26.48 -23.02
N SER A 508 -33.69 -25.34 -23.67
CA SER A 508 -34.80 -25.22 -24.63
C SER A 508 -34.47 -25.62 -26.07
N ASP A 509 -33.19 -25.67 -26.43
CA ASP A 509 -32.72 -26.12 -27.73
C ASP A 509 -32.41 -27.63 -27.71
N ILE A 510 -31.95 -28.19 -28.85
CA ILE A 510 -31.69 -29.64 -28.96
C ILE A 510 -30.42 -30.01 -28.20
N ASP A 511 -30.56 -30.89 -27.21
CA ASP A 511 -29.45 -31.44 -26.46
C ASP A 511 -29.15 -32.90 -26.84
N THR A 512 -27.87 -33.27 -26.79
CA THR A 512 -27.41 -34.64 -27.09
C THR A 512 -26.69 -35.24 -25.90
N TYR A 513 -27.13 -36.40 -25.42
CA TYR A 513 -26.51 -37.15 -24.33
C TYR A 513 -25.80 -38.38 -24.89
N ASN A 514 -24.47 -38.41 -24.80
CA ASN A 514 -23.63 -39.50 -25.28
C ASN A 514 -23.18 -40.38 -24.10
N VAL A 515 -23.87 -41.51 -23.88
CA VAL A 515 -23.51 -42.48 -22.83
C VAL A 515 -22.56 -43.51 -23.42
N THR A 516 -21.26 -43.30 -23.26
CA THR A 516 -20.23 -44.18 -23.85
C THR A 516 -19.59 -45.11 -22.82
N LEU A 517 -19.62 -44.75 -21.54
CA LEU A 517 -19.34 -45.64 -20.41
C LEU A 517 -20.54 -45.73 -19.48
N ALA A 518 -20.55 -46.76 -18.63
CA ALA A 518 -21.62 -46.94 -17.66
C ALA A 518 -21.67 -45.74 -16.70
N SER A 519 -22.83 -45.11 -16.62
CA SER A 519 -23.04 -43.87 -15.88
C SER A 519 -24.34 -43.92 -15.08
N SER A 520 -24.48 -43.05 -14.08
CA SER A 520 -25.62 -43.03 -13.16
C SER A 520 -26.23 -41.65 -13.11
N PHE A 521 -27.23 -41.41 -13.95
CA PHE A 521 -27.93 -40.13 -14.06
C PHE A 521 -29.38 -40.34 -14.48
N ASP A 522 -30.27 -39.50 -13.97
CA ASP A 522 -31.53 -39.21 -14.64
C ASP A 522 -31.27 -38.15 -15.72
N LEU A 523 -31.63 -38.44 -16.97
CA LEU A 523 -31.40 -37.56 -18.12
C LEU A 523 -32.73 -36.97 -18.60
N LEU A 524 -32.85 -35.65 -18.56
CA LEU A 524 -34.06 -34.93 -18.93
C LEU A 524 -33.75 -34.03 -20.13
N GLY A 525 -34.50 -34.20 -21.22
CA GLY A 525 -34.21 -33.55 -22.50
C GLY A 525 -34.46 -32.05 -22.52
N GLY A 526 -35.49 -31.57 -21.82
CA GLY A 526 -35.90 -30.17 -21.86
C GLY A 526 -36.97 -29.91 -22.92
N ALA A 527 -36.90 -28.72 -23.54
CA ALA A 527 -37.93 -28.31 -24.50
C ALA A 527 -37.65 -28.77 -25.93
N GLY A 528 -36.39 -29.06 -26.24
CA GLY A 528 -35.90 -29.48 -27.55
C GLY A 528 -36.38 -30.86 -27.97
N VAL A 529 -36.05 -31.24 -29.22
CA VAL A 529 -36.16 -32.64 -29.66
C VAL A 529 -34.82 -33.30 -29.45
N ASP A 530 -34.61 -33.80 -28.24
CA ASP A 530 -33.29 -34.19 -27.75
C ASP A 530 -32.87 -35.56 -28.25
N VAL A 531 -31.59 -35.88 -28.10
CA VAL A 531 -30.99 -37.14 -28.51
C VAL A 531 -30.33 -37.80 -27.33
N PHE A 532 -30.74 -39.02 -27.02
CA PHE A 532 -30.07 -39.89 -26.05
C PHE A 532 -29.40 -41.05 -26.80
N ASP A 533 -28.07 -41.03 -26.91
CA ASP A 533 -27.28 -42.07 -27.56
C ASP A 533 -26.61 -42.98 -26.52
N LEU A 534 -27.14 -44.21 -26.39
CA LEU A 534 -26.70 -45.20 -25.41
C LEU A 534 -25.76 -46.23 -26.03
N GLY A 535 -24.46 -45.96 -25.92
CA GLY A 535 -23.38 -46.93 -26.17
C GLY A 535 -23.12 -47.88 -24.98
N ALA A 536 -23.40 -47.41 -23.76
CA ALA A 536 -23.24 -48.14 -22.51
C ALA A 536 -24.49 -48.02 -21.60
N VAL A 537 -24.55 -48.85 -20.55
CA VAL A 537 -25.70 -48.91 -19.64
C VAL A 537 -25.84 -47.62 -18.84
N LEU A 538 -27.05 -47.06 -18.80
CA LEU A 538 -27.43 -45.95 -17.95
C LEU A 538 -28.17 -46.47 -16.71
N THR A 539 -27.64 -46.20 -15.53
CA THR A 539 -28.34 -46.45 -14.26
C THR A 539 -29.11 -45.19 -13.86
N GLY A 540 -30.36 -45.11 -14.28
CA GLY A 540 -31.23 -43.96 -14.10
C GLY A 540 -32.39 -44.01 -15.08
N SER A 541 -33.05 -42.88 -15.27
CA SER A 541 -34.18 -42.69 -16.19
C SER A 541 -33.83 -41.78 -17.36
N ILE A 542 -34.64 -41.87 -18.42
CA ILE A 542 -34.60 -40.93 -19.56
C ILE A 542 -35.99 -40.34 -19.74
N ASP A 543 -36.08 -39.02 -19.88
CA ASP A 543 -37.31 -38.33 -20.26
C ASP A 543 -37.04 -37.33 -21.39
N GLY A 544 -37.70 -37.48 -22.54
CA GLY A 544 -37.63 -36.52 -23.64
C GLY A 544 -38.49 -35.26 -23.45
N GLU A 545 -39.24 -35.18 -22.36
CA GLU A 545 -40.03 -34.02 -21.94
C GLU A 545 -40.92 -33.40 -23.04
N VAL A 546 -40.79 -32.10 -23.35
CA VAL A 546 -41.87 -31.35 -24.01
C VAL A 546 -42.05 -31.76 -25.48
N ALA A 547 -40.99 -31.67 -26.29
CA ALA A 547 -41.05 -32.07 -27.70
C ALA A 547 -40.69 -33.55 -27.91
N GLY A 548 -40.33 -34.26 -26.82
CA GLY A 548 -39.93 -35.64 -26.82
C GLY A 548 -38.55 -35.83 -27.45
N ALA A 549 -38.03 -37.06 -27.42
CA ALA A 549 -36.65 -37.30 -27.83
C ALA A 549 -36.46 -38.47 -28.79
N THR A 550 -35.28 -38.51 -29.40
CA THR A 550 -34.73 -39.69 -30.06
C THR A 550 -33.93 -40.50 -29.03
N LEU A 551 -34.33 -41.73 -28.78
CA LEU A 551 -33.55 -42.70 -28.02
C LEU A 551 -32.89 -43.68 -28.99
N GLN A 552 -31.56 -43.67 -29.02
CA GLN A 552 -30.76 -44.44 -29.96
C GLN A 552 -29.57 -45.14 -29.31
N GLY A 553 -28.93 -46.04 -30.07
CA GLY A 553 -27.63 -46.62 -29.70
C GLY A 553 -27.64 -48.14 -29.58
N ALA A 554 -26.48 -48.68 -29.20
CA ALA A 554 -26.25 -50.12 -29.12
C ALA A 554 -26.99 -50.78 -27.95
N GLN A 555 -27.31 -50.03 -26.89
CA GLN A 555 -28.06 -50.54 -25.73
C GLN A 555 -29.58 -50.53 -25.94
N ILE A 556 -30.07 -50.00 -27.06
CA ILE A 556 -31.49 -49.98 -27.38
C ILE A 556 -31.85 -51.30 -28.07
N ALA A 557 -32.10 -52.33 -27.25
CA ALA A 557 -32.56 -53.66 -27.64
C ALA A 557 -33.61 -54.17 -26.64
N ASP A 558 -34.49 -55.08 -27.10
CA ASP A 558 -35.56 -55.70 -26.31
C ASP A 558 -36.42 -54.65 -25.57
N VAL A 559 -36.95 -53.71 -26.36
CA VAL A 559 -37.75 -52.60 -25.87
C VAL A 559 -39.18 -53.06 -25.62
N SER A 560 -39.75 -52.69 -24.47
CA SER A 560 -41.16 -52.93 -24.15
C SER A 560 -41.89 -51.60 -23.97
N LEU A 561 -42.84 -51.28 -24.86
CA LEU A 561 -43.66 -50.07 -24.74
C LEU A 561 -44.77 -50.25 -23.70
N SER A 562 -44.87 -49.30 -22.78
CA SER A 562 -45.85 -49.33 -21.68
C SER A 562 -47.07 -48.45 -21.93
N GLY A 563 -46.99 -47.51 -22.88
CA GLY A 563 -48.10 -46.65 -23.27
C GLY A 563 -47.66 -45.37 -23.99
N SER A 564 -48.61 -44.46 -24.18
CA SER A 564 -48.32 -43.09 -24.64
C SER A 564 -47.53 -42.30 -23.59
N GLY A 565 -46.69 -41.38 -24.05
CA GLY A 565 -46.01 -40.43 -23.19
C GLY A 565 -46.96 -39.52 -22.42
N GLY A 566 -46.46 -38.96 -21.31
CA GLY A 566 -47.19 -37.99 -20.51
C GLY A 566 -47.37 -36.65 -21.23
N THR A 567 -46.42 -36.29 -22.09
CA THR A 567 -46.41 -35.05 -22.89
C THR A 567 -46.48 -35.37 -24.38
N THR A 568 -45.52 -36.16 -24.88
CA THR A 568 -45.29 -36.46 -26.30
C THR A 568 -44.75 -37.90 -26.42
N GLY A 569 -44.92 -38.57 -27.58
CA GLY A 569 -44.24 -39.84 -27.84
C GLY A 569 -44.78 -41.05 -27.05
N VAL A 570 -43.89 -41.98 -26.70
CA VAL A 570 -44.20 -43.23 -25.99
C VAL A 570 -43.33 -43.41 -24.75
N ASN A 571 -43.85 -44.16 -23.78
CA ASN A 571 -43.11 -44.65 -22.62
C ASN A 571 -42.77 -46.13 -22.80
N GLY A 572 -41.70 -46.58 -22.17
CA GLY A 572 -41.32 -47.98 -22.22
C GLY A 572 -40.07 -48.29 -21.39
N SER A 573 -39.64 -49.54 -21.47
CA SER A 573 -38.45 -50.02 -20.77
C SER A 573 -37.49 -50.69 -21.74
N ASN A 574 -36.20 -50.63 -21.44
CA ASN A 574 -35.17 -51.44 -22.08
C ASN A 574 -34.08 -51.77 -21.06
N VAL A 575 -33.32 -52.84 -21.28
CA VAL A 575 -32.28 -53.28 -20.34
C VAL A 575 -31.14 -52.25 -20.19
N GLY A 576 -30.95 -51.40 -21.19
CA GLY A 576 -29.92 -50.35 -21.18
C GLY A 576 -30.22 -49.15 -20.27
N VAL A 577 -31.45 -49.01 -19.77
CA VAL A 577 -31.88 -47.92 -18.88
C VAL A 577 -32.60 -48.53 -17.66
N SER A 578 -32.05 -48.36 -16.47
CA SER A 578 -32.55 -49.10 -15.30
C SER A 578 -33.93 -48.65 -14.78
N ASN A 579 -34.32 -47.39 -15.01
CA ASN A 579 -35.57 -46.79 -14.51
C ASN A 579 -36.50 -46.33 -15.64
N ASP A 580 -36.52 -47.10 -16.74
CA ASP A 580 -37.39 -46.86 -17.91
C ASP A 580 -37.12 -45.54 -18.66
N PHE A 581 -37.74 -45.40 -19.82
CA PHE A 581 -37.73 -44.16 -20.61
C PHE A 581 -39.16 -43.61 -20.78
N SER A 582 -39.26 -42.29 -20.86
CA SER A 582 -40.50 -41.57 -21.08
C SER A 582 -40.39 -40.57 -22.22
N ASN A 583 -41.54 -40.28 -22.82
CA ASN A 583 -41.71 -39.26 -23.85
C ASN A 583 -40.78 -39.37 -25.08
N ILE A 584 -40.53 -40.60 -25.55
CA ILE A 584 -39.67 -40.85 -26.72
C ILE A 584 -40.48 -40.83 -28.01
N THR A 585 -40.08 -40.01 -28.99
CA THR A 585 -40.72 -39.92 -30.31
C THR A 585 -40.09 -40.83 -31.34
N THR A 586 -38.79 -41.10 -31.20
CA THR A 586 -38.02 -41.93 -32.14
C THR A 586 -37.18 -42.94 -31.37
N LEU A 587 -37.29 -44.23 -31.72
CA LEU A 587 -36.49 -45.32 -31.17
C LEU A 587 -35.61 -45.91 -32.28
N THR A 588 -34.29 -45.88 -32.10
CA THR A 588 -33.33 -46.43 -33.07
C THR A 588 -32.33 -47.36 -32.40
N GLY A 589 -32.63 -48.66 -32.41
CA GLY A 589 -31.69 -49.69 -31.96
C GLY A 589 -30.74 -50.13 -33.07
N THR A 590 -29.44 -50.20 -32.75
CA THR A 590 -28.44 -50.83 -33.65
C THR A 590 -28.05 -52.25 -33.21
N GLY A 591 -28.52 -52.68 -32.03
CA GLY A 591 -28.42 -54.06 -31.55
C GLY A 591 -29.52 -54.97 -32.12
N GLY A 592 -29.30 -56.28 -32.11
CA GLY A 592 -30.38 -57.24 -32.38
C GLY A 592 -31.31 -57.36 -31.17
N GLY A 593 -32.64 -57.33 -31.39
CA GLY A 593 -33.61 -57.43 -30.31
C GLY A 593 -35.06 -57.39 -30.79
N THR A 594 -36.00 -57.35 -29.86
CA THR A 594 -37.45 -57.22 -30.09
C THR A 594 -37.99 -55.84 -29.72
N LEU A 595 -39.12 -55.45 -30.32
CA LEU A 595 -39.93 -54.27 -29.98
C LEU A 595 -41.39 -54.70 -29.80
#